data_AF-A0A392UDH0-F1
#
_entry.id   AF-A0A392UDH0-F1
#
_cell.length_a   1.000
_cell.length_b   1.000
_cell.length_c   1.000
_cell.angle_alpha   90.00
_cell.angle_beta   90.00
_cell.angle_gamma   90.00
#
_symmetry.space_group_name_H-M   'P 1'
#
loop_
_entity.id
_entity.type
_entity.pdbx_description
1 polymer ?
#
loop_
_entity_poly.entity_id
_entity_poly.type
_entity_poly.pdbx_seq_one_letter_code
_entity_poly.pdbx_strand_id
1 'polypeptide(L)' 'GSKWDIEKFTGSNDFGLWKVMKAVLIKNKCVEELKGEAQMPASLSAVEKSEMNDKAVGAIILCLGDKVMREVAKETNDAA' A
#
# COMPACT_ATOMS: atom_id res chain seq x y z
N GLY A 1 -21.14 -11.96 1.21
CA GLY A 1 -20.17 -10.87 1.09
C GLY A 1 -19.69 -10.54 2.47
N SER A 2 -18.42 -10.78 2.77
CA SER A 2 -17.84 -10.46 4.07
C SER A 2 -17.81 -8.93 4.22
N LYS A 3 -18.64 -8.43 5.12
CA LYS A 3 -18.65 -7.02 5.51
C LYS A 3 -17.39 -6.79 6.35
N TRP A 4 -16.41 -6.10 5.79
CA TRP A 4 -15.23 -5.66 6.54
C TRP A 4 -15.66 -4.53 7.45
N ASP A 5 -15.81 -4.79 8.76
CA ASP A 5 -16.00 -3.73 9.74
C ASP A 5 -14.70 -2.91 9.81
N ILE A 6 -14.77 -1.68 9.30
CA ILE A 6 -13.68 -0.72 9.38
C ILE A 6 -13.56 -0.31 10.85
N GLU A 7 -12.56 -0.85 11.53
CA GLU A 7 -12.30 -0.54 12.93
C GLU A 7 -12.03 0.96 13.09
N LYS A 8 -12.73 1.57 14.04
CA LYS A 8 -12.63 3.01 14.30
C LYS A 8 -11.25 3.30 14.90
N PHE A 9 -10.53 4.27 14.36
CA PHE A 9 -9.17 4.57 14.81
C PHE A 9 -9.13 4.94 16.30
N THR A 10 -8.48 4.10 17.12
CA THR A 10 -8.38 4.30 18.58
C THR A 10 -7.07 4.95 19.02
N GLY A 11 -6.16 5.28 18.09
CA GLY A 11 -4.81 5.75 18.41
C GLY A 11 -3.80 4.63 18.67
N SER A 12 -4.25 3.44 19.09
CA SER A 12 -3.43 2.22 19.24
C SER A 12 -3.52 1.27 18.05
N ASN A 13 -4.42 1.51 17.08
CA ASN A 13 -4.44 0.75 15.82
C ASN A 13 -3.07 0.86 15.13
N ASP A 14 -2.63 -0.25 14.53
CA ASP A 14 -1.33 -0.33 13.87
C ASP A 14 -1.31 0.50 12.56
N PHE A 15 -1.03 1.79 12.71
CA PHE A 15 -0.77 2.72 11.61
C PHE A 15 0.57 2.45 10.92
N GLY A 16 1.37 1.51 11.43
CA GLY A 16 2.63 1.11 10.82
C GLY A 16 2.42 0.66 9.38
N LEU A 17 1.38 -0.14 9.12
CA LEU A 17 1.05 -0.60 7.77
C LEU A 17 0.68 0.54 6.83
N TRP A 18 -0.15 1.49 7.29
CA TRP A 18 -0.52 2.67 6.50
C TRP A 18 0.69 3.57 6.20
N LYS A 19 1.60 3.77 7.16
CA LYS A 19 2.84 4.54 6.95
C LYS A 19 3.76 3.87 5.93
N VAL A 20 3.91 2.54 6.01
CA VAL A 20 4.69 1.76 5.04
C VAL A 20 4.06 1.86 3.65
N MET A 21 2.74 1.65 3.54
CA MET A 21 2.02 1.76 2.27
C MET A 21 2.20 3.16 1.66
N LYS A 22 2.06 4.22 2.46
CA LYS A 22 2.28 5.60 2.01
C LYS A 22 3.72 5.85 1.55
N ALA A 23 4.72 5.34 2.27
CA ALA A 23 6.13 5.46 1.88
C ALA A 23 6.44 4.74 0.55
N VAL A 24 5.84 3.57 0.33
CA VAL A 24 5.94 2.81 -0.92
C VAL A 24 5.33 3.59 -2.09
N LEU A 25 4.14 4.16 -1.90
CA LEU A 25 3.48 4.96 -2.94
C LEU A 25 4.24 6.25 -3.25
N ILE A 26 4.81 6.92 -2.24
CA ILE A 26 5.68 8.08 -2.44
C ILE A 26 6.92 7.70 -3.26
N LYS A 27 7.59 6.60 -2.91
CA LYS A 27 8.78 6.11 -3.63
C LYS A 27 8.47 5.82 -5.10
N ASN A 28 7.29 5.28 -5.39
CA ASN A 28 6.85 4.91 -6.74
C ASN A 28 6.12 6.04 -7.48
N LYS A 29 6.05 7.26 -6.90
CA LYS A 29 5.34 8.43 -7.46
C LYS A 29 3.84 8.20 -7.68
N CYS A 30 3.23 7.30 -6.92
CA CYS A 30 1.80 6.98 -6.96
C CYS A 30 1.01 7.56 -5.77
N VAL A 31 1.59 8.46 -4.97
CA VAL A 31 0.95 9.01 -3.77
C VAL A 31 -0.35 9.77 -4.07
N GLU A 32 -0.49 10.28 -5.29
CA GLU A 32 -1.69 11.00 -5.75
C GLU A 32 -2.93 10.10 -5.80
N GLU A 33 -2.76 8.79 -5.87
CA GLU A 33 -3.84 7.80 -5.75
C GLU A 33 -4.55 7.86 -4.40
N LEU A 34 -3.82 8.18 -3.34
CA LEU A 34 -4.40 8.31 -2.01
C LEU A 34 -5.37 9.49 -1.88
N LYS A 35 -5.34 10.44 -2.83
CA LYS A 35 -6.27 11.58 -2.85
C LYS A 35 -7.61 11.21 -3.51
N GLY A 36 -7.68 10.06 -4.20
CA GLY A 36 -8.83 9.60 -4.98
C GLY A 36 -8.93 10.30 -6.34
N GLU A 37 -9.59 9.65 -7.31
CA GLU A 37 -9.66 10.11 -8.71
C GLU A 37 -10.19 11.55 -8.86
N ALA A 38 -11.09 11.97 -7.98
CA ALA A 38 -11.70 13.30 -7.99
C ALA A 38 -10.74 14.42 -7.58
N GLN A 39 -9.65 14.10 -6.87
CA GLN A 39 -8.63 15.06 -6.44
C GLN A 39 -7.30 14.89 -7.16
N MET A 40 -7.19 13.92 -8.07
CA MET A 40 -6.04 13.81 -8.96
C MET A 40 -6.00 14.98 -9.96
N PRO A 41 -4.80 15.38 -10.41
CA PRO A 41 -4.67 16.42 -11.42
C PRO A 41 -5.54 16.13 -12.65
N ALA A 42 -6.36 17.11 -13.06
CA ALA A 42 -7.17 17.01 -14.28
C ALA A 42 -6.32 16.93 -15.55
N SER A 43 -5.01 17.23 -15.44
CA SER A 43 -4.03 17.07 -16.50
C SER A 43 -3.70 15.61 -16.83
N LEU A 44 -4.02 14.65 -15.94
CA LEU A 44 -3.81 13.22 -16.19
C LEU A 44 -4.99 12.63 -16.97
N SER A 45 -4.70 11.98 -18.08
CA SER A 45 -5.67 11.20 -18.84
C SER A 45 -6.17 9.98 -18.05
N ALA A 46 -7.32 9.43 -18.46
CA ALA A 46 -7.85 8.22 -17.85
C ALA A 46 -6.88 7.03 -17.93
N VAL A 47 -6.09 6.94 -19.00
CA VAL A 47 -5.06 5.91 -19.18
C VAL A 47 -3.93 6.10 -18.17
N GLU A 48 -3.42 7.32 -18.01
CA GLU A 48 -2.35 7.61 -17.04
C GLU A 48 -2.81 7.36 -15.59
N LYS A 49 -4.07 7.64 -15.28
CA LYS A 49 -4.67 7.32 -13.97
C LYS A 49 -4.72 5.82 -13.72
N SER A 50 -5.16 5.04 -14.72
CA SER A 50 -5.19 3.57 -14.62
C SER A 50 -3.79 2.98 -14.48
N GLU A 51 -2.82 3.47 -15.25
CA GLU A 51 -1.44 2.98 -15.19
C GLU A 51 -0.78 3.31 -13.84
N MET A 52 -1.08 4.47 -13.27
CA MET A 52 -0.60 4.84 -11.92
C MET A 52 -1.18 3.92 -10.85
N ASN A 53 -2.46 3.55 -10.98
CA ASN A 53 -3.14 2.62 -10.09
C ASN A 53 -2.54 1.20 -10.17
N ASP A 54 -2.29 0.70 -11.38
CA ASP A 54 -1.63 -0.60 -11.55
C ASP A 54 -0.21 -0.62 -10.96
N LYS A 55 0.53 0.49 -11.11
CA LYS A 55 1.87 0.65 -10.51
C LYS A 55 1.82 0.68 -8.99
N ALA A 56 0.84 1.37 -8.40
CA ALA A 56 0.65 1.40 -6.96
C ALA A 56 0.32 0.03 -6.38
N VAL A 57 -0.64 -0.67 -6.98
CA VAL A 57 -1.03 -2.03 -6.58
C VAL A 57 0.17 -2.97 -6.68
N GLY A 58 0.91 -2.93 -7.80
CA GLY A 58 2.13 -3.71 -7.98
C GLY A 58 3.19 -3.42 -6.91
N ALA A 59 3.43 -2.15 -6.60
CA ALA A 59 4.40 -1.74 -5.59
C ALA A 59 4.00 -2.18 -4.17
N ILE A 60 2.71 -2.11 -3.82
CA ILE A 60 2.19 -2.56 -2.52
C ILE A 60 2.34 -4.08 -2.40
N ILE A 61 1.92 -4.84 -3.42
CA ILE A 61 2.06 -6.30 -3.45
C ILE A 61 3.52 -6.70 -3.30
N LEU A 62 4.43 -6.06 -4.03
CA LEU A 62 5.86 -6.36 -3.96
C LEU A 62 6.44 -6.08 -2.57
N CYS A 63 6.11 -4.92 -1.97
CA CYS A 63 6.60 -4.58 -0.62
C CYS A 63 6.03 -5.47 0.48
N LEU A 64 4.77 -5.88 0.37
CA LEU A 64 4.16 -6.82 1.31
C LEU A 64 4.76 -8.21 1.14
N GLY A 65 4.97 -8.65 -0.10
CA GLY A 65 5.67 -9.91 -0.41
C GLY A 65 7.08 -9.93 0.18
N ASP A 66 7.87 -8.88 -0.04
CA ASP A 66 9.21 -8.72 0.53
C ASP A 66 9.22 -8.74 2.06
N LYS A 67 8.23 -8.10 2.70
CA LYS A 67 8.10 -8.11 4.16
C LYS A 67 7.81 -9.52 4.69
N VAL A 68 6.88 -10.23 4.05
CA VAL A 68 6.53 -11.62 4.41
C VAL A 68 7.73 -12.54 4.19
N MET A 69 8.39 -12.45 3.04
CA MET A 69 9.59 -13.25 2.75
C MET A 69 10.72 -12.99 3.76
N ARG A 70 10.90 -11.73 4.19
CA ARG A 70 11.90 -11.37 5.21
C ARG A 70 11.56 -11.94 6.58
N GLU A 71 10.31 -11.87 7.02
CA GLU A 71 9.92 -12.46 8.32
C GLU A 71 10.00 -13.99 8.28
N VAL A 72 9.54 -14.63 7.21
CA VAL A 72 9.67 -16.10 7.04
C VAL A 72 11.14 -16.55 7.06
N ALA A 73 12.04 -15.80 6.41
CA ALA A 73 13.47 -16.09 6.45
C ALA A 73 14.07 -15.90 7.85
N LYS A 74 13.57 -14.95 8.63
CA LYS A 74 14.02 -14.70 10.00
C LYS A 74 13.54 -15.79 10.96
N GLU A 75 12.28 -16.21 10.86
CA GLU A 75 11.72 -17.33 11.63
C GLU A 75 12.45 -18.66 11.34
N THR A 76 12.89 -18.88 10.10
CA THR A 76 13.66 -20.08 9.71
C THR A 76 15.05 -20.10 10.36
N ASN A 77 15.66 -18.94 10.60
CA ASN A 77 16.97 -18.83 11.24
C ASN A 77 16.92 -18.95 12.77
N ASP A 78 15.80 -18.62 13.39
CA ASP A 78 15.60 -18.74 14.85
C ASP A 78 15.14 -20.16 15.26
N ALA A 79 14.76 -21.00 14.30
CA ALA A 79 14.34 -22.39 14.52
C ALA A 79 15.50 -23.43 14.43
N ALA A 80 16.76 -22.98 14.32
CA ALA A 80 17.96 -23.81 14.27
C ALA A 80 18.79 -23.71 15.57
#